data_AF-A0A384SRN8-F1
#
_entry.id   AF-A0A384SRN8-F1
#
_cell.length_a   1.000
_cell.length_b   1.000
_cell.length_c   1.000
_cell.angle_alpha   90.00
_cell.angle_beta   90.00
_cell.angle_gamma   90.00
#
_symmetry.space_group_name_H-M   'P 1'
#
loop_
_entity.id
_entity.type
_entity.pdbx_description
1 polymer ?
#
loop_
_entity_poly.entity_id
_entity_poly.type
_entity_poly.pdbx_seq_one_letter_code
_entity_poly.pdbx_strand_id
1 'polypeptide(L)'
;SCSVGIINGLSGWTSSVDDSPADTITRRFRYDVALVAALKDLEEDIMEGLRETGMEDSACTLGFSVMIKECCDGMGDISEKHGGGPAVPEKAVRFSFTVMSVSIQAEDDNEEITIFTEPKPNSELSCKPLCLVFVDESDHETLTGVLGPIVAERNAMKESRLILSLGGMPRSFRFHFRGTGYDEKMVREMEGLEASGSTYICTLCDSSRAEAAQNMV
;
A
#
# COMPACT_ATOMS: atom_id res chain seq x y z
N SER A 1 7.42 16.99 -9.30
CA SER A 1 8.84 16.60 -9.37
C SER A 1 8.92 15.09 -9.19
N CYS A 2 9.66 14.38 -10.04
CA CYS A 2 9.83 12.91 -9.97
C CYS A 2 11.13 12.48 -9.25
N SER A 3 11.95 13.44 -8.80
CA SER A 3 13.24 13.19 -8.14
C SER A 3 13.15 13.24 -6.61
N VAL A 4 11.96 13.06 -6.06
CA VAL A 4 11.72 13.13 -4.60
C VAL A 4 12.11 11.79 -3.99
N GLY A 5 13.01 11.82 -3.00
CA GLY A 5 13.42 10.64 -2.24
C GLY A 5 12.58 10.46 -0.96
N ILE A 6 13.26 10.23 0.16
CA ILE A 6 12.63 10.12 1.47
C ILE A 6 12.08 11.49 1.88
N ILE A 7 10.80 11.52 2.27
CA ILE A 7 10.12 12.71 2.77
C ILE A 7 9.67 12.52 4.22
N ASN A 8 9.48 13.65 4.92
CA ASN A 8 8.84 13.64 6.23
C ASN A 8 7.33 13.35 6.06
N GLY A 9 6.83 12.29 6.70
CA GLY A 9 5.43 11.87 6.61
C GLY A 9 4.43 12.87 7.19
N LEU A 10 4.87 13.81 8.03
CA LEU A 10 4.04 14.90 8.57
C LEU A 10 3.48 15.82 7.47
N SER A 11 4.03 15.79 6.26
CA SER A 11 3.44 16.39 5.05
C SER A 11 3.04 17.87 5.19
N GLY A 12 3.76 18.64 6.01
CA GLY A 12 3.53 20.07 6.22
C GLY A 12 2.66 20.42 7.43
N TRP A 13 2.43 19.48 8.35
CA TRP A 13 1.78 19.75 9.64
C TRP A 13 2.47 20.92 10.36
N THR A 14 1.70 21.94 10.72
CA THR A 14 2.22 23.11 11.43
C THR A 14 2.68 22.70 12.83
N SER A 15 3.92 23.04 13.17
CA SER A 15 4.45 22.84 14.52
C SER A 15 4.15 24.08 15.39
N SER A 16 2.88 24.45 15.48
CA SER A 16 2.41 25.52 16.35
C SER A 16 1.99 24.95 17.71
N VAL A 17 2.27 25.68 18.79
CA VAL A 17 1.83 25.29 20.14
C VAL A 17 0.31 25.43 20.31
N ASP A 18 -0.31 26.26 19.47
CA ASP A 18 -1.76 26.47 19.47
C ASP A 18 -2.54 25.40 18.69
N ASP A 19 -1.84 24.58 17.88
CA ASP A 19 -2.43 23.52 17.05
C ASP A 19 -2.27 22.14 17.73
N SER A 20 -2.89 21.11 17.15
CA SER A 20 -2.68 19.72 17.60
C SER A 20 -1.19 19.33 17.48
N PRO A 21 -0.58 18.71 18.52
CA PRO A 21 0.84 18.42 18.52
C PRO A 21 1.24 17.46 17.39
N ALA A 22 2.29 17.82 16.64
CA ALA A 22 2.92 16.94 15.67
C ALA A 22 3.99 16.05 16.31
N ASP A 23 3.68 15.45 17.48
CA ASP A 23 4.62 14.70 18.33
C ASP A 23 4.80 13.26 17.83
N THR A 24 5.09 13.10 16.54
CA THR A 24 5.45 11.83 15.93
C THR A 24 6.62 12.00 14.98
N ILE A 25 7.40 10.94 14.80
CA ILE A 25 8.46 10.88 13.82
C ILE A 25 8.04 9.90 12.73
N THR A 26 7.96 10.40 11.50
CA THR A 26 7.59 9.60 10.34
C THR A 26 8.46 9.89 9.12
N ARG A 27 8.76 8.84 8.35
CA ARG A 27 9.43 8.92 7.06
C ARG A 27 8.70 8.03 6.06
N ARG A 28 8.51 8.55 4.86
CA ARG A 28 7.87 7.81 3.77
C ARG A 28 8.51 8.12 2.43
N PHE A 29 8.21 7.28 1.45
CA PHE A 29 8.32 7.64 0.05
C PHE A 29 6.99 8.20 -0.43
N ARG A 30 7.04 9.03 -1.48
CA ARG A 30 5.84 9.35 -2.24
C ARG A 30 5.44 8.12 -3.04
N TYR A 31 4.16 7.74 -2.98
CA TYR A 31 3.72 6.41 -3.35
C TYR A 31 3.90 6.12 -4.84
N ASP A 32 3.59 7.09 -5.70
CA ASP A 32 3.83 7.01 -7.15
C ASP A 32 5.31 6.76 -7.48
N VAL A 33 6.24 7.45 -6.81
CA VAL A 33 7.69 7.29 -7.02
C VAL A 33 8.16 5.91 -6.54
N ALA A 34 7.64 5.45 -5.39
CA ALA A 34 7.95 4.11 -4.88
C ALA A 34 7.44 3.00 -5.82
N LEU A 35 6.25 3.16 -6.41
CA LEU A 35 5.71 2.23 -7.39
C LEU A 35 6.52 2.22 -8.69
N VAL A 36 6.93 3.39 -9.19
CA VAL A 36 7.81 3.48 -10.36
C VAL A 36 9.13 2.77 -10.10
N ALA A 37 9.76 2.99 -8.94
CA ALA A 37 10.98 2.30 -8.57
C ALA A 37 10.76 0.78 -8.48
N ALA A 38 9.68 0.34 -7.84
CA ALA A 38 9.33 -1.07 -7.73
C ALA A 38 9.11 -1.76 -9.09
N LEU A 39 8.42 -1.10 -10.02
CA LEU A 39 8.22 -1.61 -11.38
C LEU A 39 9.51 -1.62 -12.19
N LYS A 40 10.40 -0.64 -11.94
CA LYS A 40 11.72 -0.59 -12.56
C LYS A 40 12.63 -1.71 -12.09
N ASP A 41 12.56 -2.09 -10.82
CA ASP A 41 13.28 -3.25 -10.31
C ASP A 41 12.83 -4.55 -10.99
N LEU A 42 11.56 -4.64 -11.41
CA LEU A 42 10.96 -5.79 -12.10
C LEU A 42 11.10 -5.73 -13.63
N GLU A 43 11.89 -4.79 -14.18
CA GLU A 43 11.97 -4.59 -15.63
C GLU A 43 12.45 -5.84 -16.37
N GLU A 44 13.43 -6.56 -15.83
CA GLU A 44 13.96 -7.78 -16.43
C GLU A 44 12.90 -8.89 -16.48
N ASP A 45 12.23 -9.14 -15.34
CA ASP A 45 11.19 -10.16 -15.21
C ASP A 45 9.98 -9.86 -16.11
N ILE A 46 9.56 -8.59 -16.18
CA ILE A 46 8.45 -8.16 -17.05
C ILE A 46 8.82 -8.35 -18.52
N MET A 47 10.05 -7.98 -18.92
CA MET A 47 10.50 -8.16 -20.30
C MET A 47 10.68 -9.65 -20.65
N GLU A 48 11.10 -10.48 -19.71
CA GLU A 48 11.13 -11.94 -19.89
C GLU A 48 9.72 -12.52 -20.06
N GLY A 49 8.77 -12.15 -19.21
CA GLY A 49 7.38 -12.59 -19.35
C GLY A 49 6.75 -12.15 -20.67
N LEU A 50 7.08 -10.96 -21.18
CA LEU A 50 6.64 -10.50 -22.51
C LEU A 50 7.23 -11.36 -23.64
N ARG A 51 8.48 -11.81 -23.52
CA ARG A 51 9.09 -12.73 -24.50
C ARG A 51 8.43 -14.09 -24.49
N GLU A 52 8.24 -14.67 -23.31
CA GLU A 52 7.66 -16.01 -23.15
C GLU A 52 6.21 -16.07 -23.64
N THR A 53 5.46 -14.97 -23.47
CA THR A 53 4.08 -14.85 -23.93
C THR A 53 3.94 -14.42 -25.40
N GLY A 54 5.06 -14.14 -26.10
CA GLY A 54 5.05 -13.67 -27.49
C GLY A 54 4.52 -12.24 -27.67
N MET A 55 4.51 -11.44 -26.61
CA MET A 55 4.00 -10.06 -26.56
C MET A 55 5.12 -9.00 -26.65
N GLU A 56 6.39 -9.38 -26.85
CA GLU A 56 7.52 -8.44 -26.88
C GLU A 56 7.46 -7.45 -28.05
N ASP A 57 7.13 -7.95 -29.25
CA ASP A 57 7.05 -7.20 -30.52
C ASP A 57 5.65 -6.63 -30.82
N SER A 58 4.67 -6.93 -29.96
CA SER A 58 3.30 -6.50 -30.21
C SER A 58 3.18 -4.98 -29.98
N ALA A 59 2.31 -4.33 -30.75
CA ALA A 59 1.96 -2.93 -30.56
C ALA A 59 1.34 -2.61 -29.17
N CYS A 60 1.25 -3.61 -28.28
CA CYS A 60 0.72 -3.57 -26.92
C CYS A 60 1.67 -2.82 -25.97
N THR A 61 1.87 -1.53 -26.24
CA THR A 61 2.43 -0.55 -25.29
C THR A 61 1.38 -0.04 -24.32
N LEU A 62 0.10 -0.33 -24.61
CA LEU A 62 -1.06 0.02 -23.84
C LEU A 62 -1.67 -1.23 -23.19
N GLY A 63 -2.38 -1.05 -22.07
CA GLY A 63 -3.16 -2.13 -21.46
C GLY A 63 -2.45 -2.90 -20.35
N PHE A 64 -1.32 -2.43 -19.83
CA PHE A 64 -0.73 -3.05 -18.64
C PHE A 64 -1.58 -2.78 -17.41
N SER A 65 -1.78 -3.83 -16.62
CA SER A 65 -2.51 -3.83 -15.36
C SER A 65 -1.56 -4.37 -14.28
N VAL A 66 -1.45 -3.66 -13.16
CA VAL A 66 -0.55 -4.00 -12.07
C VAL A 66 -1.39 -4.20 -10.81
N MET A 67 -1.33 -5.41 -10.25
CA MET A 67 -1.98 -5.72 -8.99
C MET A 67 -1.03 -5.43 -7.83
N ILE A 68 -1.44 -4.54 -6.92
CA ILE A 68 -0.67 -4.13 -5.75
C ILE A 68 -1.37 -4.64 -4.49
N LYS A 69 -0.67 -5.45 -3.69
CA LYS A 69 -1.10 -5.78 -2.34
C LYS A 69 -0.57 -4.71 -1.39
N GLU A 70 -1.47 -4.10 -0.62
CA GLU A 70 -1.13 -3.16 0.45
C GLU A 70 -1.24 -3.85 1.81
N CYS A 71 -0.29 -3.55 2.69
CA CYS A 71 -0.24 -4.05 4.05
C CYS A 71 0.04 -2.91 5.02
N CYS A 72 -0.59 -2.92 6.19
CA CYS A 72 -0.26 -2.02 7.28
C CYS A 72 -0.43 -2.77 8.59
N ASP A 73 0.57 -2.66 9.45
CA ASP A 73 0.63 -3.42 10.70
C ASP A 73 1.26 -2.59 11.80
N GLY A 74 0.72 -2.74 13.01
CA GLY A 74 1.21 -2.14 14.24
C GLY A 74 2.28 -3.02 14.91
N MET A 75 3.32 -2.39 15.42
CA MET A 75 4.44 -3.04 16.09
C MET A 75 4.62 -2.43 17.49
N GLY A 76 4.55 -3.27 18.52
CA GLY A 76 4.83 -2.89 19.91
C GLY A 76 6.29 -3.11 20.31
N ASP A 77 6.59 -2.77 21.57
CA ASP A 77 7.88 -3.00 22.23
C ASP A 77 9.09 -2.36 21.50
N ILE A 78 8.90 -1.17 20.94
CA ILE A 78 9.96 -0.43 20.25
C ILE A 78 10.52 0.63 21.19
N SER A 79 11.66 0.33 21.82
CA SER A 79 12.26 1.23 22.82
C SER A 79 12.57 2.63 22.27
N GLU A 80 12.09 3.65 22.98
CA GLU A 80 12.41 5.04 22.67
C GLU A 80 13.92 5.29 22.88
N LYS A 81 14.50 6.10 22.01
CA LYS A 81 15.89 6.55 22.15
C LYS A 81 15.93 7.87 22.89
N HIS A 82 16.90 8.02 23.80
CA HIS A 82 17.31 9.34 24.26
C HIS A 82 17.67 10.24 23.07
N GLY A 83 17.28 11.51 23.11
CA GLY A 83 17.53 12.43 22.01
C GLY A 83 16.99 13.84 22.27
N GLY A 84 17.02 14.68 21.23
CA GLY A 84 16.52 16.06 21.28
C GLY A 84 14.99 16.19 21.14
N GLY A 85 14.27 15.08 21.06
CA GLY A 85 12.82 15.03 20.92
C GLY A 85 12.31 14.95 19.47
N PRO A 86 10.97 14.98 19.28
CA PRO A 86 9.91 14.97 20.31
C PRO A 86 9.87 13.65 21.09
N ALA A 87 9.13 13.62 22.21
CA ALA A 87 8.79 12.37 22.86
C ALA A 87 7.91 11.54 21.91
N VAL A 88 8.24 10.26 21.74
CA VAL A 88 7.51 9.38 20.81
C VAL A 88 7.06 8.09 21.50
N PRO A 89 5.93 7.49 21.09
CA PRO A 89 5.47 6.25 21.69
C PRO A 89 6.44 5.09 21.38
N GLU A 90 6.50 4.11 22.29
CA GLU A 90 7.25 2.85 22.10
C GLU A 90 6.53 1.85 21.18
N LYS A 91 5.77 2.37 20.22
CA LYS A 91 5.02 1.65 19.21
C LYS A 91 5.26 2.31 17.85
N ALA A 92 5.18 1.52 16.80
CA ALA A 92 5.29 2.01 15.44
C ALA A 92 4.27 1.35 14.54
N VAL A 93 3.85 2.07 13.50
CA VAL A 93 3.08 1.51 12.40
C VAL A 93 3.95 1.50 11.15
N ARG A 94 3.90 0.38 10.42
CA ARG A 94 4.59 0.22 9.14
C ARG A 94 3.56 -0.03 8.05
N PHE A 95 3.58 0.84 7.04
CA PHE A 95 2.83 0.65 5.80
C PHE A 95 3.79 0.20 4.70
N SER A 96 3.40 -0.84 3.95
CA SER A 96 4.18 -1.44 2.88
C SER A 96 3.29 -1.92 1.74
N PHE A 97 3.91 -2.20 0.60
CA PHE A 97 3.22 -2.78 -0.55
C PHE A 97 4.07 -3.83 -1.25
N THR A 98 3.41 -4.68 -2.04
CA THR A 98 4.04 -5.68 -2.90
C THR A 98 3.37 -5.65 -4.27
N VAL A 99 4.18 -5.69 -5.33
CA VAL A 99 3.67 -5.91 -6.69
C VAL A 99 3.36 -7.40 -6.81
N MET A 100 2.08 -7.75 -6.87
CA MET A 100 1.62 -9.14 -6.88
C MET A 100 1.67 -9.74 -8.28
N SER A 101 1.22 -8.98 -9.26
CA SER A 101 1.23 -9.41 -10.65
C SER A 101 1.26 -8.22 -11.60
N VAL A 102 1.78 -8.47 -12.80
CA VAL A 102 1.65 -7.57 -13.95
C VAL A 102 1.01 -8.38 -15.07
N SER A 103 -0.04 -7.85 -15.65
CA SER A 103 -0.78 -8.43 -16.76
C SER A 103 -0.91 -7.41 -17.89
N ILE A 104 -1.25 -7.89 -19.07
CA ILE A 104 -1.51 -7.08 -20.25
C ILE A 104 -2.80 -7.53 -20.92
N GLN A 105 -3.59 -6.56 -21.37
CA GLN A 105 -4.75 -6.78 -22.21
C GLN A 105 -4.49 -6.19 -23.59
N ALA A 106 -4.54 -7.01 -24.64
CA ALA A 106 -4.39 -6.55 -26.02
C ALA A 106 -5.66 -5.82 -26.50
N GLU A 107 -5.54 -4.86 -27.43
CA GLU A 107 -6.69 -4.05 -27.89
C GLU A 107 -7.76 -4.88 -28.62
N ASP A 108 -7.36 -5.98 -29.24
CA ASP A 108 -8.24 -6.84 -30.06
C ASP A 108 -8.71 -8.11 -29.33
N ASP A 109 -8.22 -8.35 -28.11
CA ASP A 109 -8.52 -9.56 -27.33
C ASP A 109 -9.07 -9.22 -25.94
N ASN A 110 -10.11 -9.93 -25.52
CA ASN A 110 -10.74 -9.70 -24.23
C ASN A 110 -10.08 -10.51 -23.10
N GLU A 111 -9.05 -11.31 -23.43
CA GLU A 111 -8.31 -12.12 -22.48
C GLU A 111 -7.12 -11.35 -21.88
N GLU A 112 -7.05 -11.34 -20.55
CA GLU A 112 -5.95 -10.72 -19.79
C GLU A 112 -4.82 -11.75 -19.63
N ILE A 113 -3.66 -11.45 -20.21
CA ILE A 113 -2.48 -12.33 -20.15
C ILE A 113 -1.59 -11.88 -19.00
N THR A 114 -1.26 -12.79 -18.08
CA THR A 114 -0.36 -12.49 -16.96
C THR A 114 1.09 -12.60 -17.43
N ILE A 115 1.86 -11.52 -17.24
CA ILE A 115 3.27 -11.39 -17.63
C ILE A 115 4.20 -11.71 -16.45
N PHE A 116 3.83 -11.26 -15.26
CA PHE A 116 4.59 -11.48 -14.04
C PHE A 116 3.63 -11.86 -12.91
N THR A 117 4.05 -12.79 -12.07
CA THR A 117 3.42 -13.10 -10.78
C THR A 117 4.50 -13.27 -9.73
N GLU A 118 4.35 -12.59 -8.60
CA GLU A 118 5.28 -12.71 -7.48
C GLU A 118 5.31 -14.16 -6.97
N PRO A 119 6.45 -14.86 -7.07
CA PRO A 119 6.53 -16.29 -6.74
C PRO A 119 6.40 -16.56 -5.23
N LYS A 120 6.78 -15.60 -4.37
CA LYS A 120 6.74 -15.74 -2.91
C LYS A 120 6.11 -14.49 -2.28
N PRO A 121 4.78 -14.31 -2.39
CA PRO A 121 4.10 -13.09 -1.94
C PRO A 121 4.07 -12.90 -0.41
N ASN A 122 4.50 -13.91 0.34
CA ASN A 122 4.63 -13.87 1.79
C ASN A 122 6.10 -13.79 2.25
N SER A 123 7.06 -13.65 1.33
CA SER A 123 8.44 -13.36 1.71
C SER A 123 8.58 -11.88 2.08
N GLU A 124 9.38 -11.61 3.10
CA GLU A 124 9.85 -10.30 3.49
C GLU A 124 10.59 -9.58 2.35
N LEU A 125 11.19 -10.31 1.41
CA LEU A 125 11.97 -9.74 0.30
C LEU A 125 11.11 -9.04 -0.74
N SER A 126 9.85 -9.47 -0.92
CA SER A 126 8.90 -8.87 -1.86
C SER A 126 8.09 -7.73 -1.22
N CYS A 127 8.21 -7.54 0.10
CA CYS A 127 7.48 -6.52 0.86
C CYS A 127 8.26 -5.20 0.91
N LYS A 128 7.87 -4.22 0.09
CA LYS A 128 8.54 -2.92 -0.02
C LYS A 128 7.96 -1.93 1.00
N PRO A 129 8.76 -1.41 1.96
CA PRO A 129 8.27 -0.45 2.95
C PRO A 129 8.02 0.91 2.29
N LEU A 130 6.87 1.51 2.58
CA LEU A 130 6.47 2.81 2.03
C LEU A 130 6.48 3.91 3.09
N CYS A 131 5.94 3.63 4.28
CA CYS A 131 5.84 4.59 5.39
C CYS A 131 6.18 3.92 6.72
N LEU A 132 6.97 4.62 7.52
CA LEU A 132 7.30 4.26 8.90
C LEU A 132 6.91 5.43 9.79
N VAL A 133 6.24 5.14 10.90
CA VAL A 133 5.79 6.16 11.86
C VAL A 133 5.81 5.58 13.27
N PHE A 134 6.30 6.36 14.25
CA PHE A 134 6.12 6.04 15.66
C PHE A 134 4.76 6.54 16.13
N VAL A 135 3.81 5.61 16.26
CA VAL A 135 2.42 5.89 16.63
C VAL A 135 1.83 4.62 17.23
N ASP A 136 0.90 4.78 18.17
CA ASP A 136 0.03 3.67 18.58
C ASP A 136 -1.05 3.49 17.52
N GLU A 137 -1.30 2.28 17.05
CA GLU A 137 -2.35 2.04 16.04
C GLU A 137 -3.74 2.50 16.52
N SER A 138 -3.94 2.53 17.84
CA SER A 138 -5.17 3.03 18.45
C SER A 138 -5.25 4.56 18.60
N ASP A 139 -4.18 5.30 18.28
CA ASP A 139 -4.22 6.76 18.11
C ASP A 139 -4.70 7.09 16.69
N HIS A 140 -6.02 7.12 16.54
CA HIS A 140 -6.67 7.36 15.25
C HIS A 140 -6.34 8.74 14.66
N GLU A 141 -6.15 9.77 15.49
CA GLU A 141 -5.90 11.14 15.01
C GLU A 141 -4.54 11.24 14.33
N THR A 142 -3.49 10.79 15.01
CA THR A 142 -2.13 10.81 14.46
C THR A 142 -2.01 9.86 13.26
N LEU A 143 -2.60 8.67 13.36
CA LEU A 143 -2.53 7.66 12.30
C LEU A 143 -3.21 8.14 11.02
N THR A 144 -4.41 8.70 11.11
CA THR A 144 -5.11 9.24 9.93
C THR A 144 -4.42 10.49 9.38
N GLY A 145 -3.85 11.34 10.22
CA GLY A 145 -3.03 12.48 9.80
C GLY A 145 -1.83 12.06 8.95
N VAL A 146 -1.12 11.00 9.35
CA VAL A 146 0.07 10.48 8.64
C VAL A 146 -0.28 9.66 7.40
N LEU A 147 -1.31 8.81 7.46
CA LEU A 147 -1.70 7.94 6.33
C LEU A 147 -2.61 8.63 5.30
N GLY A 148 -3.28 9.72 5.65
CA GLY A 148 -4.17 10.48 4.78
C GLY A 148 -3.56 10.84 3.41
N PRO A 149 -2.33 11.40 3.35
CA PRO A 149 -1.65 11.66 2.09
C PRO A 149 -1.42 10.40 1.23
N ILE A 150 -1.12 9.25 1.85
CA ILE A 150 -0.93 7.98 1.13
C ILE A 150 -2.25 7.51 0.51
N VAL A 151 -3.35 7.62 1.26
CA VAL A 151 -4.70 7.31 0.77
C VAL A 151 -5.09 8.24 -0.39
N ALA A 152 -4.79 9.53 -0.29
CA ALA A 152 -5.03 10.50 -1.36
C ALA A 152 -4.23 10.17 -2.63
N GLU A 153 -2.93 9.87 -2.49
CA GLU A 153 -2.07 9.44 -3.60
C GLU A 153 -2.61 8.16 -4.25
N ARG A 154 -2.97 7.14 -3.45
CA ARG A 154 -3.58 5.89 -3.94
C ARG A 154 -4.86 6.13 -4.72
N ASN A 155 -5.77 6.95 -4.21
CA ASN A 155 -7.05 7.23 -4.87
C ASN A 155 -6.86 8.00 -6.18
N ALA A 156 -5.91 8.95 -6.22
CA ALA A 156 -5.55 9.63 -7.46
C ALA A 156 -4.96 8.65 -8.49
N MET A 157 -4.15 7.68 -8.04
CA MET A 157 -3.52 6.71 -8.93
C MET A 157 -4.52 5.74 -9.58
N LYS A 158 -5.62 5.37 -8.89
CA LYS A 158 -6.68 4.48 -9.43
C LYS A 158 -7.31 5.01 -10.71
N GLU A 159 -7.47 6.33 -10.83
CA GLU A 159 -8.09 6.99 -11.99
C GLU A 159 -7.07 7.39 -13.06
N SER A 160 -5.78 7.19 -12.79
CA SER A 160 -4.69 7.62 -13.67
C SER A 160 -4.05 6.46 -14.41
N ARG A 161 -3.26 6.79 -15.43
CA ARG A 161 -2.36 5.85 -16.09
C ARG A 161 -0.93 6.32 -15.93
N LEU A 162 -0.06 5.43 -15.47
CA LEU A 162 1.38 5.70 -15.40
C LEU A 162 2.01 5.41 -16.76
N ILE A 163 2.80 6.35 -17.28
CA ILE A 163 3.65 6.14 -18.45
C ILE A 163 5.08 5.94 -17.95
N LEU A 164 5.63 4.74 -18.18
CA LEU A 164 6.97 4.37 -17.76
C LEU A 164 7.70 3.70 -18.93
N SER A 165 8.94 4.11 -19.19
CA SER A 165 9.76 3.45 -20.21
C SER A 165 10.30 2.13 -19.64
N LEU A 166 9.94 0.98 -20.21
CA LEU A 166 10.50 -0.35 -19.89
C LEU A 166 10.93 -1.03 -21.20
N GLY A 167 12.12 -1.65 -21.21
CA GLY A 167 12.70 -2.24 -22.41
C GLY A 167 12.97 -1.21 -23.51
N GLY A 168 13.26 0.05 -23.13
CA GLY A 168 13.49 1.16 -24.06
C GLY A 168 12.24 1.79 -24.68
N MET A 169 11.03 1.29 -24.39
CA MET A 169 9.77 1.81 -24.95
C MET A 169 8.84 2.35 -23.86
N PRO A 170 8.12 3.47 -24.10
CA PRO A 170 7.10 3.96 -23.16
C PRO A 170 5.90 3.00 -23.12
N ARG A 171 5.51 2.58 -21.93
CA ARG A 171 4.38 1.67 -21.68
C ARG A 171 3.41 2.30 -20.67
N SER A 172 2.12 2.04 -20.86
CA SER A 172 1.03 2.59 -20.03
C SER A 172 0.51 1.55 -19.04
N PHE A 173 0.58 1.86 -17.74
CA PHE A 173 0.16 1.00 -16.64
C PHE A 173 -1.07 1.56 -15.92
N ARG A 174 -1.99 0.67 -15.54
CA ARG A 174 -3.06 0.90 -14.57
C ARG A 174 -2.75 0.15 -13.28
N PHE A 175 -3.15 0.72 -12.15
CA PHE A 175 -2.92 0.12 -10.83
C PHE A 175 -4.22 -0.36 -10.19
N HIS A 176 -4.19 -1.59 -9.68
CA HIS A 176 -5.27 -2.20 -8.91
C HIS A 176 -4.78 -2.48 -7.49
N PHE A 177 -5.18 -1.62 -6.56
CA PHE A 177 -4.80 -1.74 -5.15
C PHE A 177 -5.74 -2.70 -4.40
N ARG A 178 -5.16 -3.66 -3.69
CA ARG A 178 -5.84 -4.63 -2.83
C ARG A 178 -5.28 -4.53 -1.42
N GLY A 179 -6.07 -3.95 -0.54
CA GLY A 179 -5.74 -3.81 0.86
C GLY A 179 -6.04 -5.08 1.66
N THR A 180 -5.18 -6.09 1.61
CA THR A 180 -5.44 -7.41 2.22
C THR A 180 -4.45 -7.80 3.32
N GLY A 181 -3.42 -6.99 3.58
CA GLY A 181 -2.44 -7.25 4.62
C GLY A 181 -2.67 -6.44 5.90
N TYR A 182 -3.91 -6.40 6.39
CA TYR A 182 -4.30 -5.76 7.65
C TYR A 182 -4.83 -6.84 8.60
N ASP A 183 -4.53 -6.74 9.89
CA ASP A 183 -5.18 -7.58 10.89
C ASP A 183 -6.63 -7.10 11.14
N GLU A 184 -7.45 -7.94 11.80
CA GLU A 184 -8.86 -7.60 12.02
C GLU A 184 -9.02 -6.30 12.84
N LYS A 185 -8.12 -6.07 13.79
CA LYS A 185 -8.15 -4.88 14.64
C LYS A 185 -8.01 -3.62 13.78
N MET A 186 -6.98 -3.57 12.94
CA MET A 186 -6.69 -2.45 12.05
C MET A 186 -7.81 -2.28 11.01
N VAL A 187 -8.36 -3.36 10.45
CA VAL A 187 -9.51 -3.27 9.53
C VAL A 187 -10.69 -2.58 10.21
N ARG A 188 -11.05 -3.02 11.42
CA ARG A 188 -12.17 -2.43 12.16
C ARG A 188 -11.93 -0.97 12.50
N GLU A 189 -10.73 -0.61 12.96
CA GLU A 189 -10.35 0.77 13.28
C GLU A 189 -10.41 1.69 12.05
N MET A 190 -9.94 1.20 10.89
CA MET A 190 -9.91 1.97 9.64
C MET A 190 -11.26 2.05 8.93
N GLU A 191 -12.13 1.05 9.09
CA GLU A 191 -13.48 1.01 8.54
C GLU A 191 -14.55 1.59 9.48
N GLY A 192 -14.16 2.00 10.70
CA GLY A 192 -15.08 2.58 11.68
C GLY A 192 -16.06 1.57 12.29
N LEU A 193 -15.66 0.30 12.36
CA LEU A 193 -16.41 -0.77 12.99
C LEU A 193 -16.12 -0.82 14.50
N GLU A 194 -17.07 -1.37 15.26
CA GLU A 194 -16.82 -1.69 16.68
C GLU A 194 -15.65 -2.67 16.80
N ALA A 195 -14.87 -2.58 17.88
CA ALA A 195 -13.70 -3.46 18.10
C ALA A 195 -14.07 -4.95 18.15
N SER A 196 -13.07 -5.85 18.00
CA SER A 196 -13.25 -7.31 17.86
C SER A 196 -14.05 -8.02 18.96
N GLY A 197 -14.26 -7.37 20.11
CA GLY A 197 -15.08 -7.87 21.22
C GLY A 197 -16.59 -7.63 21.08
N SER A 198 -17.05 -6.98 20.01
CA SER A 198 -18.43 -6.53 19.89
C SER A 198 -19.46 -7.63 19.64
N THR A 199 -20.73 -7.23 19.58
CA THR A 199 -21.84 -8.10 19.17
C THR A 199 -21.78 -8.40 17.67
N TYR A 200 -21.24 -7.49 16.85
CA TYR A 200 -21.07 -7.65 15.41
C TYR A 200 -19.68 -8.20 15.06
N ILE A 201 -19.61 -9.53 14.93
CA ILE A 201 -18.35 -10.27 14.92
C ILE A 201 -17.65 -10.34 13.56
N CYS A 202 -18.34 -10.01 12.47
CA CYS A 202 -17.81 -10.16 11.12
C CYS A 202 -17.58 -8.79 10.47
N THR A 203 -16.49 -8.65 9.71
CA THR A 203 -16.22 -7.47 8.86
C THR A 203 -16.82 -7.62 7.46
N LEU A 204 -17.34 -8.81 7.12
CA LEU A 204 -17.84 -9.15 5.78
C LEU A 204 -19.36 -9.40 5.74
N CYS A 205 -20.03 -9.47 6.89
CA CYS A 205 -21.47 -9.65 6.99
C CYS A 205 -22.05 -9.05 8.27
N ASP A 206 -23.37 -8.95 8.35
CA ASP A 206 -24.07 -8.25 9.43
C ASP A 206 -24.48 -9.16 10.61
N SER A 207 -24.09 -10.44 10.59
CA SER A 207 -24.50 -11.41 11.60
C SER A 207 -23.98 -11.05 12.99
N SER A 208 -24.87 -11.05 13.98
CA SER A 208 -24.50 -10.93 15.38
C SER A 208 -23.85 -12.21 15.91
N ARG A 209 -23.17 -12.10 17.05
CA ARG A 209 -22.58 -13.24 17.77
C ARG A 209 -23.59 -14.35 18.08
N ALA A 210 -24.83 -13.97 18.43
CA ALA A 210 -25.88 -14.93 18.74
C ALA A 210 -26.42 -15.62 17.48
N GLU A 211 -26.63 -14.87 16.40
CA GLU A 211 -27.10 -15.42 15.12
C GLU A 211 -26.07 -16.36 14.51
N ALA A 212 -24.79 -15.96 14.48
CA ALA A 212 -23.70 -16.78 13.96
C ALA A 212 -23.48 -18.06 14.77
N ALA A 213 -23.82 -18.05 16.07
CA ALA A 213 -23.78 -19.26 16.90
C ALA A 213 -24.94 -20.24 16.59
N GLN A 214 -26.07 -19.73 16.08
CA GLN A 214 -27.22 -20.54 15.69
C GLN A 214 -27.11 -21.07 14.26
N ASN A 215 -26.59 -20.26 13.33
CA ASN A 215 -26.36 -20.65 11.95
C ASN A 215 -24.94 -20.30 11.52
N MET A 216 -24.11 -21.33 11.34
CA MET A 216 -22.67 -21.18 11.12
C MET A 216 -22.25 -21.22 9.63
N VAL A 217 -23.08 -21.77 8.73
CA VAL A 217 -22.73 -22.01 7.31
C VAL A 217 -23.82 -21.59 6.35
#